data_AF-A0AAU6Q7K1-F1
#
_entry.id   AF-A0AAU6Q7K1-F1
#
_cell.length_a   1.000
_cell.length_b   1.000
_cell.length_c   1.000
_cell.angle_alpha   90.00
_cell.angle_beta   90.00
_cell.angle_gamma   90.00
#
_symmetry.space_group_name_H-M   'P 1'
#
loop_
_entity.id
_entity.type
_entity.pdbx_description
1 polymer ?
#
loop_
_entity_poly.entity_id
_entity_poly.type
_entity_poly.pdbx_seq_one_letter_code
_entity_poly.pdbx_strand_id
1 'polypeptide(L)'
;MTQGAINQAAQRLAQDGGLLAEEVLALEERLRGAAYVHHDDTGWRMNGQQAWVSAYRSEDVALFKANRRHTAAELHAVLKDSFAGTLICDRFVTYDAQQFAEVPQQKCLSHVIRNISDVAEQVQGRAGRALAYVLKLKAAFQEAITVHRDFVEGRCHERHFRIRADRVRRLVNRLLKRTDLRTKESERLRAGLWKQHQRGRLLLFLEKPSLPPTNNAAERQLRSVVLARKVSQCSKNERGATTYMRIKSVTETARLRGHDPVDVLMALRR
;
A
#
# COMPACT_ATOMS: atom_id res chain seq x y z
N MET A 1 31.32 23.08 -7.81
CA MET A 1 30.79 22.15 -6.78
C MET A 1 30.97 20.73 -7.27
N THR A 2 31.62 19.83 -6.51
CA THR A 2 31.89 18.44 -6.96
C THR A 2 30.76 17.48 -6.53
N GLN A 3 30.59 16.36 -7.23
CA GLN A 3 29.64 15.31 -6.84
C GLN A 3 29.94 14.76 -5.43
N GLY A 4 31.22 14.67 -5.07
CA GLY A 4 31.67 14.26 -3.73
C GLY A 4 31.20 15.23 -2.64
N ALA A 5 31.33 16.55 -2.87
CA ALA A 5 30.90 17.56 -1.90
C ALA A 5 29.37 17.54 -1.68
N ILE A 6 28.60 17.36 -2.75
CA ILE A 6 27.12 17.23 -2.68
C ILE A 6 26.75 16.00 -1.85
N ASN A 7 27.36 14.85 -2.14
CA ASN A 7 27.10 13.61 -1.41
C ASN A 7 27.45 13.72 0.08
N GLN A 8 28.59 14.33 0.41
CA GLN A 8 28.98 14.52 1.82
C GLN A 8 28.04 15.48 2.54
N ALA A 9 27.60 16.55 1.90
CA ALA A 9 26.61 17.47 2.47
C ALA A 9 25.27 16.76 2.73
N ALA A 10 24.76 16.00 1.76
CA ALA A 10 23.55 15.20 1.90
C ALA A 10 23.67 14.17 3.04
N GLN A 11 24.80 13.48 3.13
CA GLN A 11 25.06 12.48 4.16
C GLN A 11 25.14 13.09 5.57
N ARG A 12 25.72 14.28 5.73
CA ARG A 12 25.75 14.96 7.04
C ARG A 12 24.35 15.33 7.53
N LEU A 13 23.48 15.80 6.63
CA LEU A 13 22.09 16.11 7.01
C LEU A 13 21.28 14.84 7.31
N ALA A 14 21.60 13.75 6.61
CA ALA A 14 20.87 12.49 6.69
C ALA A 14 21.52 11.44 7.60
N GLN A 15 22.55 11.76 8.38
CA GLN A 15 23.06 10.85 9.41
C GLN A 15 22.11 10.82 10.61
N ASP A 16 22.23 9.82 11.48
CA ASP A 16 21.40 9.77 12.69
C ASP A 16 21.69 10.97 13.60
N GLY A 17 20.63 11.57 14.17
CA GLY A 17 20.69 12.86 14.85
C GLY A 17 20.89 14.07 13.91
N GLY A 18 20.90 13.87 12.59
CA GLY A 18 20.88 14.95 11.62
C GLY A 18 19.45 15.43 11.29
N LEU A 19 19.34 16.66 10.79
CA LEU A 19 18.07 17.33 10.51
C LEU A 19 17.11 16.53 9.60
N LEU A 20 17.62 15.84 8.58
CA LEU A 20 16.78 14.98 7.74
C LEU A 20 16.35 13.70 8.46
N ALA A 21 17.15 13.21 9.39
CA ALA A 21 16.77 12.05 10.20
C ALA A 21 15.66 12.43 11.20
N GLU A 22 15.78 13.59 11.85
CA GLU A 22 14.76 14.12 12.77
C GLU A 22 13.44 14.39 12.05
N GLU A 23 13.47 15.04 10.88
CA GLU A 23 12.25 15.27 10.09
C GLU A 23 11.60 13.94 9.70
N VAL A 24 12.38 12.93 9.32
CA VAL A 24 11.85 11.60 9.00
C VAL A 24 11.24 10.92 10.23
N LEU A 25 11.81 11.08 11.42
CA LEU A 25 11.20 10.57 12.66
C LEU A 25 9.88 11.28 12.97
N ALA A 26 9.79 12.58 12.72
CA ALA A 26 8.54 13.33 12.83
C ALA A 26 7.49 12.85 11.82
N LEU A 27 7.89 12.53 10.59
CA LEU A 27 7.01 11.92 9.58
C LEU A 27 6.51 10.53 10.00
N GLU A 28 7.38 9.71 10.61
CA GLU A 28 6.94 8.42 11.19
C GLU A 28 5.90 8.62 12.27
N GLU A 29 6.10 9.57 13.19
CA GLU A 29 5.13 9.83 14.25
C GLU A 29 3.77 10.29 13.69
N ARG A 30 3.79 11.15 12.66
CA ARG A 30 2.57 11.56 11.95
C ARG A 30 1.86 10.37 11.28
N LEU A 31 2.59 9.39 10.76
CA LEU A 31 1.99 8.16 10.21
C LEU A 31 1.31 7.32 11.30
N ARG A 32 1.88 7.26 12.51
CA ARG A 32 1.30 6.51 13.64
C ARG A 32 -0.05 7.08 14.07
N GLY A 33 -0.20 8.40 14.00
CA GLY A 33 -1.46 9.11 14.25
C GLY A 33 -2.44 9.16 13.07
N ALA A 34 -2.08 8.65 11.88
CA ALA A 34 -2.92 8.76 10.70
C ALA A 34 -4.12 7.79 10.74
N ALA A 35 -5.27 8.24 10.22
CA ALA A 35 -6.49 7.42 10.13
C ALA A 35 -6.29 6.15 9.29
N TYR A 36 -5.43 6.23 8.27
CA TYR A 36 -4.98 5.08 7.49
C TYR A 36 -3.57 5.30 6.95
N VAL A 37 -2.89 4.18 6.66
CA VAL A 37 -1.60 4.15 5.99
C VAL A 37 -1.64 3.12 4.88
N HIS A 38 -1.37 3.58 3.66
CA HIS A 38 -1.02 2.75 2.54
C HIS A 38 0.40 2.21 2.70
N HIS A 39 0.62 0.92 2.46
CA HIS A 39 1.96 0.33 2.48
C HIS A 39 2.18 -0.58 1.27
N ASP A 40 3.33 -0.45 0.64
CA ASP A 40 3.78 -1.34 -0.43
C ASP A 40 5.32 -1.37 -0.49
N ASP A 41 5.87 -2.42 -1.09
CA ASP A 41 7.31 -2.62 -1.22
C ASP A 41 7.73 -2.78 -2.68
N THR A 42 8.93 -2.30 -3.00
CA THR A 42 9.58 -2.62 -4.28
C THR A 42 11.02 -3.07 -4.09
N GLY A 43 11.51 -3.89 -5.01
CA GLY A 43 12.91 -4.33 -4.99
C GLY A 43 13.89 -3.17 -5.12
N TRP A 44 15.06 -3.33 -4.52
CA TRP A 44 16.19 -2.40 -4.62
C TRP A 44 17.50 -3.18 -4.61
N ARG A 45 18.63 -2.50 -4.78
CA ARG A 45 19.95 -3.10 -4.54
C ARG A 45 20.84 -2.20 -3.69
N MET A 46 21.54 -2.81 -2.76
CA MET A 46 22.58 -2.16 -1.96
C MET A 46 23.88 -2.94 -2.16
N ASN A 47 24.91 -2.28 -2.70
CA ASN A 47 26.19 -2.93 -3.02
C ASN A 47 26.03 -4.20 -3.87
N GLY A 48 25.17 -4.14 -4.89
CA GLY A 48 24.89 -5.29 -5.75
C GLY A 48 24.06 -6.40 -5.09
N GLN A 49 23.71 -6.34 -3.81
CA GLN A 49 22.88 -7.32 -3.12
C GLN A 49 21.40 -6.94 -3.15
N GLN A 50 20.50 -7.93 -3.09
CA GLN A 50 19.06 -7.70 -3.02
C GLN A 50 18.70 -6.88 -1.77
N ALA A 51 17.87 -5.88 -1.97
CA ALA A 51 17.29 -5.05 -0.91
C ALA A 51 15.84 -4.69 -1.29
N TRP A 52 15.17 -3.94 -0.42
CA TRP A 52 13.80 -3.49 -0.64
C TRP A 52 13.64 -2.02 -0.25
N VAL A 53 12.63 -1.39 -0.82
CA VAL A 53 12.18 -0.06 -0.42
C VAL A 53 10.71 -0.15 -0.09
N SER A 54 10.40 0.14 1.17
CA SER A 54 9.03 0.26 1.67
C SER A 54 8.55 1.70 1.48
N ALA A 55 7.34 1.86 0.97
CA ALA A 55 6.65 3.15 0.89
C ALA A 55 5.45 3.15 1.84
N TYR A 56 5.33 4.21 2.62
CA TYR A 56 4.23 4.46 3.54
C TYR A 56 3.52 5.75 3.15
N ARG A 57 2.20 5.73 3.16
CA ARG A 57 1.41 6.86 2.69
C ARG A 57 0.10 7.06 3.45
N SER A 58 -0.03 8.18 4.16
CA SER A 58 -1.30 8.71 4.72
C SER A 58 -2.02 9.66 3.75
N GLU A 59 -2.70 10.69 4.26
CA GLU A 59 -3.27 11.81 3.49
C GLU A 59 -2.26 12.93 3.22
N ASP A 60 -1.22 13.07 4.04
CA ASP A 60 -0.27 14.19 3.99
C ASP A 60 1.20 13.82 4.30
N VAL A 61 1.51 12.52 4.44
CA VAL A 61 2.88 11.99 4.53
C VAL A 61 3.18 11.04 3.39
N ALA A 62 4.40 11.12 2.86
CA ALA A 62 5.05 10.15 1.99
C ALA A 62 6.40 9.74 2.60
N LEU A 63 6.52 8.51 3.08
CA LEU A 63 7.75 8.02 3.71
C LEU A 63 8.32 6.83 2.95
N PHE A 64 9.64 6.81 2.80
CA PHE A 64 10.38 5.70 2.20
C PHE A 64 11.44 5.17 3.17
N LYS A 65 11.57 3.84 3.24
CA LYS A 65 12.62 3.17 4.01
C LYS A 65 13.32 2.14 3.14
N ALA A 66 14.65 2.13 3.16
CA ALA A 66 15.43 1.13 2.46
C ALA A 66 15.80 0.02 3.45
N ASN A 67 15.43 -1.21 3.12
CA ASN A 67 15.51 -2.36 4.03
C ASN A 67 16.33 -3.49 3.40
N ARG A 68 17.14 -4.16 4.22
CA ARG A 68 17.90 -5.35 3.81
C ARG A 68 17.04 -6.61 3.75
N ARG A 69 15.84 -6.57 4.31
CA ARG A 69 14.91 -7.69 4.39
C ARG A 69 13.52 -7.22 3.98
N HIS A 70 12.68 -8.17 3.56
CA HIS A 70 11.28 -7.94 3.22
C HIS A 70 10.39 -8.64 4.24
N THR A 71 10.33 -8.07 5.44
CA THR A 71 9.69 -8.73 6.60
C THR A 71 8.70 -7.81 7.28
N ALA A 72 7.83 -8.43 8.08
CA ALA A 72 6.87 -7.74 8.91
C ALA A 72 7.55 -6.79 9.91
N ALA A 73 8.75 -7.15 10.38
CA ALA A 73 9.52 -6.36 11.34
C ALA A 73 9.83 -4.94 10.83
N GLU A 74 10.14 -4.78 9.54
CA GLU A 74 10.44 -3.46 8.96
C GLU A 74 9.22 -2.54 8.97
N LEU A 75 8.05 -3.09 8.60
CA LEU A 75 6.77 -2.38 8.68
C LEU A 75 6.42 -2.01 10.13
N HIS A 76 6.64 -2.94 11.06
CA HIS A 76 6.35 -2.74 12.47
C HIS A 76 7.32 -1.74 13.12
N ALA A 77 8.58 -1.67 12.71
CA ALA A 77 9.53 -0.69 13.23
C ALA A 77 9.07 0.77 12.95
N VAL A 78 8.36 0.99 11.84
CA VAL A 78 7.80 2.31 11.48
C VAL A 78 6.48 2.57 12.21
N LEU A 79 5.48 1.69 12.04
CA LEU A 79 4.12 1.91 12.58
C LEU A 79 4.02 1.66 14.08
N LYS A 80 4.80 0.70 14.61
CA LYS A 80 4.81 0.28 16.02
C LYS A 80 3.42 -0.14 16.52
N ASP A 81 3.34 -0.47 17.81
CA ASP A 81 2.06 -0.79 18.47
C ASP A 81 1.16 0.43 18.67
N SER A 82 1.68 1.65 18.53
CA SER A 82 0.91 2.89 18.69
C SER A 82 0.09 3.27 17.46
N PHE A 83 0.22 2.56 16.33
CA PHE A 83 -0.60 2.82 15.15
C PHE A 83 -2.05 2.35 15.35
N ALA A 84 -2.97 3.31 15.49
CA ALA A 84 -4.39 3.06 15.68
C ALA A 84 -5.22 3.14 14.38
N GLY A 85 -4.58 3.42 13.24
CA GLY A 85 -5.23 3.57 11.95
C GLY A 85 -5.53 2.25 11.24
N THR A 86 -5.94 2.35 9.97
CA THR A 86 -6.15 1.19 9.09
C THR A 86 -5.00 1.03 8.09
N LEU A 87 -4.46 -0.19 7.97
CA LEU A 87 -3.44 -0.51 6.98
C LEU A 87 -4.08 -0.85 5.62
N ILE A 88 -3.74 -0.10 4.59
CA ILE A 88 -4.18 -0.35 3.21
C ILE A 88 -3.03 -0.99 2.45
N CYS A 89 -3.18 -2.25 2.07
CA CYS A 89 -2.08 -3.05 1.56
C CYS A 89 -2.56 -4.13 0.58
N ASP A 90 -1.66 -4.79 -0.12
CA ASP A 90 -2.01 -5.98 -0.89
C ASP A 90 -2.21 -7.22 0.02
N ARG A 91 -2.28 -8.41 -0.59
CA ARG A 91 -2.45 -9.68 0.14
C ARG A 91 -1.12 -10.41 0.38
N PHE A 92 0.01 -9.72 0.41
CA PHE A 92 1.28 -10.34 0.72
C PHE A 92 1.28 -10.91 2.15
N VAL A 93 2.00 -12.02 2.34
CA VAL A 93 1.95 -12.82 3.57
C VAL A 93 2.46 -12.06 4.80
N THR A 94 3.37 -11.10 4.60
CA THR A 94 3.90 -10.24 5.65
C THR A 94 2.82 -9.53 6.47
N TYR A 95 1.71 -9.14 5.85
CA TYR A 95 0.60 -8.47 6.52
C TYR A 95 -0.30 -9.40 7.36
N ASP A 96 -0.11 -10.72 7.23
CA ASP A 96 -0.82 -11.72 8.04
C ASP A 96 -0.04 -12.10 9.32
N ALA A 97 1.13 -11.50 9.56
CA ALA A 97 1.94 -11.74 10.76
C ALA A 97 1.21 -11.37 12.07
N GLN A 98 1.57 -12.04 13.17
CA GLN A 98 0.88 -11.92 14.47
C GLN A 98 0.84 -10.49 15.02
N GLN A 99 1.92 -9.73 14.85
CA GLN A 99 1.99 -8.33 15.27
C GLN A 99 1.00 -7.39 14.54
N PHE A 100 0.37 -7.86 13.45
CA PHE A 100 -0.68 -7.13 12.73
C PHE A 100 -2.04 -7.83 12.82
N ALA A 101 -2.23 -8.75 13.78
CA ALA A 101 -3.48 -9.47 13.98
C ALA A 101 -4.63 -8.50 14.32
N GLU A 102 -4.37 -7.55 15.21
CA GLU A 102 -5.33 -6.57 15.73
C GLU A 102 -5.37 -5.26 14.92
N VAL A 103 -4.42 -5.06 13.99
CA VAL A 103 -4.42 -3.87 13.12
C VAL A 103 -5.50 -4.03 12.05
N PRO A 104 -6.51 -3.13 11.96
CA PRO A 104 -7.49 -3.16 10.88
C PRO A 104 -6.81 -3.06 9.52
N GLN A 105 -7.25 -3.85 8.54
CA GLN A 105 -6.66 -3.82 7.21
C GLN A 105 -7.73 -3.71 6.12
N GLN A 106 -7.43 -2.92 5.08
CA GLN A 106 -8.14 -2.93 3.82
C GLN A 106 -7.22 -3.49 2.73
N LYS A 107 -7.59 -4.64 2.15
CA LYS A 107 -6.85 -5.25 1.05
C LYS A 107 -7.15 -4.53 -0.25
N CYS A 108 -6.10 -4.29 -1.03
CA CYS A 108 -6.18 -3.59 -2.30
C CYS A 108 -7.09 -4.33 -3.28
N LEU A 109 -8.27 -3.76 -3.58
CA LEU A 109 -9.19 -4.39 -4.52
C LEU A 109 -8.68 -4.40 -5.96
N SER A 110 -7.79 -3.48 -6.36
CA SER A 110 -7.12 -3.54 -7.67
C SER A 110 -6.35 -4.86 -7.84
N HIS A 111 -5.60 -5.29 -6.81
CA HIS A 111 -4.87 -6.55 -6.82
C HIS A 111 -5.81 -7.77 -6.81
N VAL A 112 -6.90 -7.71 -6.03
CA VAL A 112 -7.93 -8.75 -6.03
C VAL A 112 -8.55 -8.92 -7.42
N ILE A 113 -8.95 -7.83 -8.06
CA ILE A 113 -9.56 -7.82 -9.41
C ILE A 113 -8.56 -8.34 -10.45
N ARG A 114 -7.28 -7.98 -10.35
CA ARG A 114 -6.21 -8.53 -11.21
C ARG A 114 -6.10 -10.04 -11.04
N ASN A 115 -5.97 -10.54 -9.81
CA ASN A 115 -5.88 -11.98 -9.57
C ASN A 115 -7.11 -12.76 -10.04
N ILE A 116 -8.31 -12.18 -9.93
CA ILE A 116 -9.51 -12.78 -10.50
C ILE A 116 -9.44 -12.85 -12.03
N SER A 117 -8.86 -11.83 -12.68
CA SER A 117 -8.66 -11.80 -14.13
C SER A 117 -7.64 -12.84 -14.58
N ASP A 118 -6.51 -12.96 -13.88
CA ASP A 118 -5.48 -13.97 -14.15
C ASP A 118 -6.08 -15.40 -14.07
N VAL A 119 -6.94 -15.66 -13.07
CA VAL A 119 -7.63 -16.96 -12.96
C VAL A 119 -8.68 -17.13 -14.06
N ALA A 120 -9.38 -16.07 -14.46
CA ALA A 120 -10.34 -16.13 -15.55
C ALA A 120 -9.69 -16.56 -16.87
N GLU A 121 -8.48 -16.07 -17.15
CA GLU A 121 -7.67 -16.49 -18.31
C GLU A 121 -7.28 -17.96 -18.21
N GLN A 122 -6.82 -18.42 -17.03
CA GLN A 122 -6.44 -19.82 -16.81
C GLN A 122 -7.60 -20.81 -16.98
N VAL A 123 -8.84 -20.39 -16.69
CA VAL A 123 -10.03 -21.24 -16.82
C VAL A 123 -10.83 -20.97 -18.10
N GLN A 124 -10.34 -20.11 -19.00
CA GLN A 124 -11.05 -19.71 -20.22
C GLN A 124 -11.37 -20.90 -21.14
N GLY A 125 -10.44 -21.85 -21.28
CA GLY A 125 -10.62 -23.09 -22.04
C GLY A 125 -11.57 -24.10 -21.37
N ARG A 126 -12.01 -23.84 -20.13
CA ARG A 126 -13.00 -24.63 -19.39
C ARG A 126 -14.33 -23.88 -19.35
N ALA A 127 -14.74 -23.33 -20.50
CA ALA A 127 -15.92 -22.47 -20.66
C ALA A 127 -17.16 -23.10 -20.00
N GLY A 128 -17.58 -22.53 -18.88
CA GLY A 128 -18.59 -23.14 -18.02
C GLY A 128 -18.76 -22.42 -16.69
N ARG A 129 -19.32 -23.13 -15.71
CA ARG A 129 -19.67 -22.56 -14.39
C ARG A 129 -18.48 -21.93 -13.63
N ALA A 130 -17.25 -22.37 -13.89
CA ALA A 130 -16.03 -21.82 -13.27
C ALA A 130 -15.72 -20.40 -13.76
N LEU A 131 -15.65 -20.19 -15.08
CA LEU A 131 -15.45 -18.86 -15.67
C LEU A 131 -16.57 -17.89 -15.25
N ALA A 132 -17.83 -18.34 -15.33
CA ALA A 132 -18.97 -17.54 -14.91
C ALA A 132 -18.90 -17.15 -13.42
N TYR A 133 -18.37 -18.04 -12.56
CA TYR A 133 -18.18 -17.75 -11.14
C TYR A 133 -17.12 -16.65 -10.92
N VAL A 134 -15.93 -16.77 -11.51
CA VAL A 134 -14.86 -15.79 -11.31
C VAL A 134 -15.24 -14.42 -11.89
N LEU A 135 -15.92 -14.38 -13.03
CA LEU A 135 -16.43 -13.13 -13.60
C LEU A 135 -17.50 -12.47 -12.73
N LYS A 136 -18.41 -13.26 -12.12
CA LYS A 136 -19.38 -12.74 -11.14
C LYS A 136 -18.69 -12.18 -9.91
N LEU A 137 -17.62 -12.83 -9.43
CA LEU A 137 -16.82 -12.35 -8.31
C LEU A 137 -16.09 -11.04 -8.66
N LYS A 138 -15.51 -10.96 -9.87
CA LYS A 138 -14.88 -9.73 -10.40
C LYS A 138 -15.86 -8.57 -10.41
N ALA A 139 -17.04 -8.79 -11.00
CA ALA A 139 -18.09 -7.79 -11.11
C ALA A 139 -18.57 -7.30 -9.72
N ALA A 140 -18.68 -8.20 -8.74
CA ALA A 140 -19.05 -7.83 -7.37
C ALA A 140 -18.04 -6.88 -6.71
N PHE A 141 -16.73 -7.11 -6.89
CA PHE A 141 -15.71 -6.19 -6.37
C PHE A 141 -15.62 -4.88 -7.16
N GLN A 142 -15.86 -4.90 -8.47
CA GLN A 142 -15.95 -3.67 -9.27
C GLN A 142 -17.16 -2.81 -8.85
N GLU A 143 -18.30 -3.43 -8.57
CA GLU A 143 -19.47 -2.74 -8.03
C GLU A 143 -19.17 -2.18 -6.63
N ALA A 144 -18.45 -2.92 -5.77
CA ALA A 144 -18.04 -2.40 -4.46
C ALA A 144 -17.27 -1.08 -4.57
N ILE A 145 -16.28 -1.01 -5.47
CA ILE A 145 -15.52 0.23 -5.75
C ILE A 145 -16.44 1.33 -6.30
N THR A 146 -17.37 0.98 -7.20
CA THR A 146 -18.30 1.94 -7.81
C THR A 146 -19.23 2.55 -6.77
N VAL A 147 -19.81 1.73 -5.89
CA VAL A 147 -20.68 2.16 -4.79
C VAL A 147 -19.97 3.15 -3.86
N HIS A 148 -18.72 2.86 -3.49
CA HIS A 148 -17.91 3.77 -2.67
C HIS A 148 -17.59 5.06 -3.40
N ARG A 149 -17.11 4.96 -4.65
CA ARG A 149 -16.77 6.12 -5.48
C ARG A 149 -17.97 7.07 -5.64
N ASP A 150 -19.15 6.53 -5.95
CA ASP A 150 -20.36 7.34 -6.12
C ASP A 150 -20.74 8.06 -4.83
N PHE A 151 -20.50 7.46 -3.66
CA PHE A 151 -20.75 8.10 -2.38
C PHE A 151 -19.72 9.20 -2.07
N VAL A 152 -18.42 8.92 -2.17
CA VAL A 152 -17.37 9.90 -1.85
C VAL A 152 -17.32 11.08 -2.84
N GLU A 153 -17.78 10.88 -4.07
CA GLU A 153 -17.90 11.92 -5.09
C GLU A 153 -19.27 12.63 -5.06
N GLY A 154 -20.10 12.39 -4.03
CA GLY A 154 -21.38 13.09 -3.82
C GLY A 154 -22.50 12.72 -4.79
N ARG A 155 -22.35 11.66 -5.59
CA ARG A 155 -23.36 11.16 -6.54
C ARG A 155 -24.40 10.23 -5.92
N CYS A 156 -24.24 9.85 -4.65
CA CYS A 156 -25.11 8.91 -3.96
C CYS A 156 -25.35 9.39 -2.52
N HIS A 157 -26.62 9.54 -2.13
CA HIS A 157 -26.96 9.86 -0.75
C HIS A 157 -26.72 8.68 0.20
N GLU A 158 -26.42 8.98 1.46
CA GLU A 158 -26.15 8.03 2.56
C GLU A 158 -27.08 6.81 2.57
N ARG A 159 -28.40 7.02 2.49
CA ARG A 159 -29.39 5.92 2.51
C ARG A 159 -29.21 4.97 1.33
N HIS A 160 -29.02 5.49 0.12
CA HIS A 160 -28.80 4.67 -1.08
C HIS A 160 -27.43 3.98 -1.06
N PHE A 161 -26.40 4.66 -0.56
CA PHE A 161 -25.08 4.08 -0.34
C PHE A 161 -25.18 2.84 0.57
N ARG A 162 -25.84 2.96 1.73
CA ARG A 162 -26.01 1.84 2.68
C ARG A 162 -26.72 0.64 2.04
N ILE A 163 -27.79 0.87 1.29
CA ILE A 163 -28.53 -0.20 0.59
C ILE A 163 -27.64 -0.89 -0.47
N ARG A 164 -26.93 -0.12 -1.29
CA ARG A 164 -26.04 -0.67 -2.33
C ARG A 164 -24.85 -1.42 -1.71
N ALA A 165 -24.22 -0.85 -0.68
CA ALA A 165 -23.11 -1.45 0.05
C ALA A 165 -23.50 -2.80 0.68
N ASP A 166 -24.67 -2.85 1.32
CA ASP A 166 -25.21 -4.07 1.93
C ASP A 166 -25.57 -5.14 0.87
N ARG A 167 -26.13 -4.73 -0.28
CA ARG A 167 -26.36 -5.64 -1.42
C ARG A 167 -25.05 -6.26 -1.92
N VAL A 168 -24.00 -5.45 -2.10
CA VAL A 168 -22.68 -5.92 -2.53
C VAL A 168 -22.06 -6.85 -1.47
N ARG A 169 -22.12 -6.48 -0.19
CA ARG A 169 -21.60 -7.29 0.92
C ARG A 169 -22.26 -8.67 0.95
N ARG A 170 -23.59 -8.74 0.82
CA ARG A 170 -24.33 -10.01 0.72
C ARG A 170 -23.92 -10.84 -0.50
N LEU A 171 -23.73 -10.20 -1.65
CA LEU A 171 -23.30 -10.89 -2.87
C LEU A 171 -21.90 -11.47 -2.72
N VAL A 172 -20.92 -10.69 -2.28
CA VAL A 172 -19.54 -11.14 -2.04
C VAL A 172 -19.52 -12.28 -1.03
N ASN A 173 -20.23 -12.14 0.09
CA ASN A 173 -20.34 -13.20 1.10
C ASN A 173 -20.91 -14.49 0.51
N ARG A 174 -22.00 -14.41 -0.28
CA ARG A 174 -22.61 -15.57 -0.94
C ARG A 174 -21.65 -16.24 -1.92
N LEU A 175 -20.89 -15.46 -2.70
CA LEU A 175 -19.94 -16.00 -3.67
C LEU A 175 -18.77 -16.68 -2.96
N LEU A 176 -18.21 -16.09 -1.91
CA LEU A 176 -17.06 -16.64 -1.19
C LEU A 176 -17.43 -17.81 -0.27
N LYS A 177 -18.68 -17.91 0.21
CA LYS A 177 -19.19 -19.06 0.99
C LYS A 177 -19.38 -20.33 0.17
N ARG A 178 -19.34 -20.26 -1.16
CA ARG A 178 -19.45 -21.47 -2.00
C ARG A 178 -18.31 -22.43 -1.68
N THR A 179 -18.58 -23.73 -1.65
CA THR A 179 -17.55 -24.77 -1.58
C THR A 179 -17.46 -25.51 -2.91
N ASP A 180 -16.41 -26.32 -3.06
CA ASP A 180 -16.28 -27.32 -4.13
C ASP A 180 -16.33 -26.72 -5.54
N LEU A 181 -15.55 -25.66 -5.77
CA LEU A 181 -15.40 -25.11 -7.11
C LEU A 181 -14.68 -26.13 -8.01
N ARG A 182 -15.21 -26.31 -9.23
CA ARG A 182 -14.76 -27.34 -10.19
C ARG A 182 -13.29 -27.29 -10.59
N THR A 183 -12.61 -26.16 -10.36
CA THR A 183 -11.23 -25.93 -10.81
C THR A 183 -10.38 -25.55 -9.61
N LYS A 184 -9.18 -26.14 -9.52
CA LYS A 184 -8.22 -25.87 -8.44
C LYS A 184 -7.85 -24.38 -8.36
N GLU A 185 -7.77 -23.71 -9.50
CA GLU A 185 -7.43 -22.30 -9.64
C GLU A 185 -8.50 -21.39 -9.00
N SER A 186 -9.78 -21.62 -9.35
CA SER A 186 -10.91 -20.89 -8.73
C SER A 186 -11.04 -21.17 -7.23
N GLU A 187 -10.81 -22.43 -6.80
CA GLU A 187 -10.89 -22.80 -5.39
C GLU A 187 -9.77 -22.15 -4.57
N ARG A 188 -8.54 -22.17 -5.06
CA ARG A 188 -7.40 -21.48 -4.43
C ARG A 188 -7.64 -19.98 -4.29
N LEU A 189 -8.15 -19.34 -5.35
CA LEU A 189 -8.53 -17.92 -5.34
C LEU A 189 -9.61 -17.66 -4.28
N ARG A 190 -10.70 -18.44 -4.31
CA ARG A 190 -11.81 -18.32 -3.36
C ARG A 190 -11.33 -18.49 -1.92
N ALA A 191 -10.57 -19.55 -1.61
CA ALA A 191 -10.09 -19.82 -0.25
C ALA A 191 -9.21 -18.68 0.27
N GLY A 192 -8.29 -18.16 -0.56
CA GLY A 192 -7.46 -17.01 -0.22
C GLY A 192 -8.25 -15.72 0.03
N LEU A 193 -9.30 -15.47 -0.75
CA LEU A 193 -10.20 -14.34 -0.54
C LEU A 193 -11.13 -14.53 0.65
N TRP A 194 -11.63 -15.74 0.88
CA TRP A 194 -12.48 -16.09 2.02
C TRP A 194 -11.74 -15.85 3.34
N LYS A 195 -10.48 -16.27 3.46
CA LYS A 195 -9.63 -15.96 4.62
C LYS A 195 -9.61 -14.47 4.95
N GLN A 196 -9.42 -13.61 3.94
CA GLN A 196 -9.35 -12.16 4.14
C GLN A 196 -10.74 -11.54 4.38
N HIS A 197 -11.79 -12.09 3.75
CA HIS A 197 -13.18 -11.67 3.93
C HIS A 197 -13.68 -11.95 5.35
N GLN A 198 -13.38 -13.13 5.91
CA GLN A 198 -13.74 -13.47 7.29
C GLN A 198 -13.10 -12.55 8.33
N ARG A 199 -11.92 -11.99 8.02
CA ARG A 199 -11.24 -10.99 8.86
C ARG A 199 -11.74 -9.56 8.62
N GLY A 200 -12.79 -9.37 7.80
CA GLY A 200 -13.34 -8.05 7.47
C GLY A 200 -12.47 -7.21 6.51
N ARG A 201 -11.44 -7.79 5.88
CA ARG A 201 -10.38 -7.01 5.23
C ARG A 201 -10.64 -6.65 3.76
N LEU A 202 -11.70 -7.16 3.15
CA LEU A 202 -11.99 -6.91 1.72
C LEU A 202 -12.92 -5.72 1.49
N LEU A 203 -13.85 -5.46 2.41
CA LEU A 203 -14.96 -4.52 2.21
C LEU A 203 -15.06 -3.48 3.34
N LEU A 204 -14.01 -3.30 4.13
CA LEU A 204 -14.00 -2.37 5.27
C LEU A 204 -14.31 -0.93 4.85
N PHE A 205 -13.87 -0.53 3.65
CA PHE A 205 -14.19 0.78 3.07
C PHE A 205 -15.69 1.03 2.83
N LEU A 206 -16.52 -0.02 2.77
CA LEU A 206 -17.99 0.14 2.71
C LEU A 206 -18.61 0.39 4.10
N GLU A 207 -17.87 0.12 5.18
CA GLU A 207 -18.26 0.43 6.56
C GLU A 207 -17.66 1.76 7.02
N LYS A 208 -16.46 2.08 6.54
CA LYS A 208 -15.74 3.32 6.79
C LYS A 208 -15.41 3.99 5.45
N PRO A 209 -16.33 4.80 4.87
CA PRO A 209 -16.16 5.38 3.53
C PRO A 209 -14.97 6.33 3.39
N SER A 210 -14.40 6.82 4.49
CA SER A 210 -13.14 7.58 4.48
C SER A 210 -11.93 6.74 4.06
N LEU A 211 -12.03 5.40 4.08
CA LEU A 211 -10.95 4.53 3.64
C LEU A 211 -10.96 4.35 2.12
N PRO A 212 -9.81 4.49 1.45
CA PRO A 212 -9.64 4.08 0.07
C PRO A 212 -9.81 2.55 -0.12
N PRO A 213 -10.48 2.09 -1.20
CA PRO A 213 -10.62 0.65 -1.49
C PRO A 213 -9.36 0.01 -2.10
N THR A 214 -8.37 0.82 -2.50
CA THR A 214 -7.18 0.38 -3.24
C THR A 214 -5.90 0.97 -2.64
N ASN A 215 -4.78 0.29 -2.88
CA ASN A 215 -3.45 0.75 -2.46
C ASN A 215 -2.73 1.61 -3.52
N ASN A 216 -3.48 2.16 -4.48
CA ASN A 216 -2.92 2.85 -5.63
C ASN A 216 -2.04 4.06 -5.22
N ALA A 217 -2.25 4.64 -4.02
CA ALA A 217 -1.44 5.74 -3.52
C ALA A 217 0.02 5.35 -3.25
N ALA A 218 0.26 4.25 -2.54
CA ALA A 218 1.62 3.73 -2.33
C ALA A 218 2.25 3.24 -3.64
N GLU A 219 1.48 2.53 -4.49
CA GLU A 219 1.96 2.09 -5.80
C GLU A 219 2.42 3.26 -6.68
N ARG A 220 1.67 4.38 -6.69
CA ARG A 220 2.05 5.61 -7.41
C ARG A 220 3.34 6.21 -6.86
N GLN A 221 3.50 6.26 -5.54
CA GLN A 221 4.72 6.78 -4.92
C GLN A 221 5.95 5.96 -5.27
N LEU A 222 5.82 4.63 -5.24
CA LEU A 222 6.90 3.71 -5.61
C LEU A 222 7.36 3.87 -7.06
N ARG A 223 6.55 4.41 -7.98
CA ARG A 223 6.96 4.62 -9.38
C ARG A 223 8.23 5.46 -9.47
N SER A 224 8.33 6.50 -8.66
CA SER A 224 9.51 7.37 -8.63
C SER A 224 10.78 6.63 -8.16
N VAL A 225 10.64 5.71 -7.19
CA VAL A 225 11.72 4.81 -6.76
C VAL A 225 12.07 3.82 -7.88
N VAL A 226 11.06 3.22 -8.53
CA VAL A 226 11.27 2.30 -9.65
C VAL A 226 12.00 2.97 -10.82
N LEU A 227 11.70 4.24 -11.10
CA LEU A 227 12.42 5.03 -12.10
C LEU A 227 13.87 5.30 -11.67
N ALA A 228 14.07 5.75 -10.43
CA ALA A 228 15.41 5.98 -9.88
C ALA A 228 16.29 4.72 -9.97
N ARG A 229 15.71 3.55 -9.63
CA ARG A 229 16.36 2.24 -9.76
C ARG A 229 16.89 1.98 -11.18
N LYS A 230 16.09 2.31 -12.20
CA LYS A 230 16.41 2.06 -13.61
C LYS A 230 17.55 2.97 -14.11
N VAL A 231 17.62 4.21 -13.62
CA VAL A 231 18.60 5.19 -14.12
C VAL A 231 19.89 5.23 -13.30
N SER A 232 19.87 4.87 -12.01
CA SER A 232 21.02 5.07 -11.11
C SER A 232 21.75 3.79 -10.70
N GLN A 233 21.32 2.62 -11.16
CA GLN A 233 21.81 1.31 -10.68
C GLN A 233 21.71 1.13 -9.15
N CYS A 234 20.70 1.73 -8.52
CA CYS A 234 20.44 1.68 -7.07
C CYS A 234 21.51 2.39 -6.20
N SER A 235 21.87 1.81 -5.04
CA SER A 235 22.76 2.39 -4.04
C SER A 235 24.04 1.56 -3.88
N LYS A 236 25.20 2.24 -3.81
CA LYS A 236 26.50 1.59 -3.58
C LYS A 236 26.63 1.00 -2.17
N ASN A 237 25.99 1.61 -1.18
CA ASN A 237 25.98 1.13 0.21
C ASN A 237 24.71 1.59 0.93
N GLU A 238 24.54 1.09 2.15
CA GLU A 238 23.38 1.35 3.00
C GLU A 238 23.25 2.81 3.40
N ARG A 239 24.37 3.46 3.76
CA ARG A 239 24.39 4.91 4.06
C ARG A 239 23.82 5.74 2.91
N GLY A 240 24.20 5.42 1.68
CA GLY A 240 23.69 6.08 0.49
C GLY A 240 22.20 5.81 0.25
N ALA A 241 21.74 4.58 0.48
CA ALA A 241 20.33 4.22 0.37
C ALA A 241 19.48 5.00 1.41
N THR A 242 19.89 4.99 2.67
CA THR A 242 19.23 5.73 3.75
C THR A 242 19.21 7.23 3.48
N THR A 243 20.34 7.80 3.05
CA THR A 243 20.42 9.23 2.69
C THR A 243 19.40 9.59 1.61
N TYR A 244 19.35 8.80 0.53
CA TYR A 244 18.42 9.03 -0.57
C TYR A 244 16.96 8.88 -0.11
N MET A 245 16.64 7.87 0.70
CA MET A 245 15.27 7.68 1.20
C MET A 245 14.82 8.75 2.18
N ARG A 246 15.73 9.29 3.01
CA ARG A 246 15.42 10.43 3.90
C ARG A 246 15.09 11.68 3.08
N ILE A 247 15.94 12.06 2.12
CA ILE A 247 15.68 13.18 1.21
C ILE A 247 14.37 12.98 0.45
N LYS A 248 14.15 11.75 -0.05
CA LYS A 248 12.95 11.42 -0.79
C LYS A 248 11.68 11.56 0.06
N SER A 249 11.71 11.10 1.29
CA SER A 249 10.56 11.20 2.21
C SER A 249 10.18 12.66 2.46
N VAL A 250 11.17 13.52 2.77
CA VAL A 250 10.94 14.95 3.00
C VAL A 250 10.41 15.62 1.74
N THR A 251 11.06 15.37 0.59
CA THR A 251 10.68 16.04 -0.67
C THR A 251 9.33 15.58 -1.23
N GLU A 252 9.02 14.28 -1.20
CA GLU A 252 7.70 13.80 -1.63
C GLU A 252 6.60 14.24 -0.67
N THR A 253 6.89 14.34 0.63
CA THR A 253 5.95 14.89 1.61
C THR A 253 5.71 16.38 1.36
N ALA A 254 6.75 17.16 1.04
CA ALA A 254 6.61 18.58 0.69
C ALA A 254 5.69 18.76 -0.53
N ARG A 255 5.95 18.05 -1.64
CA ARG A 255 5.10 18.13 -2.85
C ARG A 255 3.65 17.80 -2.55
N LEU A 256 3.45 16.78 -1.74
CA LEU A 256 2.15 16.28 -1.39
C LEU A 256 1.34 17.26 -0.52
N ARG A 257 2.02 18.05 0.30
CA ARG A 257 1.43 19.18 1.05
C ARG A 257 1.33 20.47 0.22
N GLY A 258 1.72 20.44 -1.06
CA GLY A 258 1.68 21.60 -1.95
C GLY A 258 2.84 22.59 -1.74
N HIS A 259 3.92 22.18 -1.07
CA HIS A 259 5.11 23.00 -0.85
C HIS A 259 6.21 22.71 -1.87
N ASP A 260 7.04 23.72 -2.15
CA ASP A 260 8.25 23.53 -2.91
C ASP A 260 9.28 22.69 -2.11
N PRO A 261 9.79 21.57 -2.65
CA PRO A 261 10.71 20.71 -1.93
C PRO A 261 12.06 21.34 -1.63
N VAL A 262 12.54 22.27 -2.46
CA VAL A 262 13.82 22.96 -2.24
C VAL A 262 13.68 23.90 -1.06
N ASP A 263 12.59 24.66 -0.98
CA ASP A 263 12.31 25.54 0.14
C ASP A 263 12.25 24.78 1.47
N VAL A 264 11.57 23.64 1.50
CA VAL A 264 11.51 22.77 2.70
C VAL A 264 12.90 22.28 3.10
N LEU A 265 13.72 21.82 2.15
CA LEU A 265 15.07 21.36 2.45
C LEU A 265 16.00 22.50 2.92
N MET A 266 15.81 23.71 2.41
CA MET A 266 16.57 24.89 2.82
C MET A 266 16.16 25.38 4.21
N ALA A 267 14.88 25.26 4.56
CA ALA A 267 14.37 25.59 5.88
C ALA A 267 14.97 24.70 6.99
N LEU A 268 15.28 23.43 6.68
CA LEU A 268 15.95 22.53 7.63
C LEU A 268 17.36 23.01 8.04
N ARG A 269 18.01 23.90 7.27
CA ARG A 269 19.38 24.38 7.57
C ARG A 269 19.43 25.58 8.50
N ARG A 270 18.28 26.13 8.90
CA ARG A 270 18.16 27.26 9.81
C ARG A 270 17.89 26.76 11.22
#